data_AF-A0A382QT51-F1
#
_entry.id   AF-A0A382QT51-F1
#
_cell.length_a   1.000
_cell.length_b   1.000
_cell.length_c   1.000
_cell.angle_alpha   90.00
_cell.angle_beta   90.00
_cell.angle_gamma   90.00
#
_symmetry.space_group_name_H-M   'P 1'
#
loop_
_entity.id
_entity.type
_entity.pdbx_description
1 polymer ?
#
loop_
_entity_poly.entity_id
_entity_poly.type
_entity_poly.pdbx_seq_one_letter_code
_entity_poly.pdbx_strand_id
1 'polypeptide(L)'
;MTLSLVFRIQAVMFAIFGFGMLLAPGAMMSSFMPDVGENAVAESIMQGMSLMVLAMSYISWQMPNWAADNIKTVGMFFAIVHVAWIVLTIFQMTSGAFPSDTANLVGNIGPDVVLAILFFWKSRADA
;
A
#
# COMPACT_ATOMS: atom_id res chain seq x y z
N MET A 1 -7.79 12.32 14.71
CA MET A 1 -6.55 11.92 14.01
C MET A 1 -6.02 13.07 13.17
N THR A 2 -4.71 13.33 13.19
CA THR A 2 -4.02 14.36 12.37
C THR A 2 -3.57 13.77 11.03
N LEU A 3 -3.33 14.60 10.01
CA LEU A 3 -2.82 14.14 8.70
C LEU A 3 -1.44 13.48 8.83
N SER A 4 -0.56 14.03 9.69
CA SER A 4 0.74 13.43 10.00
C SER A 4 0.62 12.02 10.58
N LEU A 5 -0.43 11.73 11.35
CA LEU A 5 -0.67 10.39 11.86
C LEU A 5 -1.09 9.42 10.74
N VAL A 6 -1.87 9.86 9.74
CA VAL A 6 -2.22 9.03 8.58
C VAL A 6 -0.97 8.60 7.81
N PHE A 7 -0.04 9.55 7.57
CA PHE A 7 1.26 9.26 6.98
C PHE A 7 2.07 8.21 7.76
N ARG A 8 2.09 8.31 9.10
CA ARG A 8 2.79 7.35 9.96
C ARG A 8 2.14 5.96 9.95
N ILE A 9 0.80 5.89 9.89
CA ILE A 9 0.08 4.62 9.77
C ILE A 9 0.43 3.94 8.45
N GLN A 10 0.39 4.67 7.32
CA GLN A 10 0.83 4.16 6.03
C GLN A 10 2.28 3.67 6.07
N ALA A 11 3.17 4.45 6.68
CA ALA A 11 4.58 4.07 6.81
C ALA A 11 4.75 2.73 7.53
N VAL A 12 4.06 2.52 8.65
CA VAL A 12 4.13 1.27 9.40
C VAL A 12 3.56 0.11 8.59
N MET A 13 2.46 0.31 7.87
CA MET A 13 1.91 -0.75 7.00
C MET A 13 2.88 -1.12 5.88
N PHE A 14 3.46 -0.14 5.18
CA PHE A 14 4.50 -0.42 4.19
C PHE A 14 5.75 -1.07 4.80
N ALA A 15 6.10 -0.76 6.05
CA ALA A 15 7.20 -1.45 6.72
C ALA A 15 6.87 -2.94 6.91
N ILE A 16 5.66 -3.24 7.42
CA ILE A 16 5.20 -4.62 7.65
C ILE A 16 5.20 -5.40 6.32
N PHE A 17 4.61 -4.84 5.27
CA PHE A 17 4.57 -5.49 3.95
C PHE A 17 5.97 -5.61 3.34
N GLY A 18 6.77 -4.54 3.39
CA GLY A 18 8.14 -4.55 2.88
C GLY A 18 9.01 -5.59 3.56
N PHE A 19 8.98 -5.70 4.89
CA PHE A 19 9.71 -6.74 5.61
C PHE A 19 9.14 -8.14 5.34
N GLY A 20 7.82 -8.29 5.21
CA GLY A 20 7.19 -9.55 4.80
C GLY A 20 7.70 -10.02 3.44
N MET A 21 7.73 -9.12 2.44
CA MET A 21 8.25 -9.40 1.10
C MET A 21 9.77 -9.70 1.11
N LEU A 22 10.53 -9.04 1.98
CA LEU A 22 11.98 -9.21 2.05
C LEU A 22 12.39 -10.54 2.70
N LEU A 23 11.71 -10.91 3.79
CA LEU A 23 12.11 -12.01 4.67
C LEU A 23 11.29 -13.28 4.46
N ALA A 24 10.06 -13.15 3.94
CA ALA A 24 9.13 -14.27 3.73
C ALA A 24 8.32 -14.13 2.42
N PRO A 25 8.95 -13.92 1.26
CA PRO A 25 8.25 -13.70 -0.01
C PRO A 25 7.31 -14.85 -0.39
N GLY A 26 7.73 -16.11 -0.19
CA GLY A 26 6.88 -17.28 -0.47
C GLY A 26 5.60 -17.30 0.38
N ALA A 27 5.69 -17.01 1.67
CA ALA A 27 4.54 -16.91 2.56
C ALA A 27 3.61 -15.75 2.20
N MET A 28 4.17 -14.64 1.71
CA MET A 28 3.38 -13.52 1.24
C MET A 28 2.65 -13.85 -0.06
N MET A 29 3.31 -14.47 -1.02
CA MET A 29 2.66 -14.93 -2.25
C MET A 29 1.54 -15.93 -1.96
N SER A 30 1.77 -16.93 -1.11
CA SER A 30 0.74 -17.92 -0.80
C SER A 30 -0.48 -17.31 -0.08
N SER A 31 -0.30 -16.20 0.63
CA SER A 31 -1.40 -15.48 1.29
C SER A 31 -2.35 -14.77 0.31
N PHE A 32 -1.83 -14.31 -0.83
CA PHE A 32 -2.61 -13.58 -1.85
C PHE A 32 -2.92 -14.41 -3.10
N MET A 33 -2.12 -15.44 -3.35
CA MET A 33 -2.14 -16.28 -4.54
C MET A 33 -1.83 -17.74 -4.16
N PRO A 34 -2.70 -18.39 -3.38
CA PRO A 34 -2.46 -19.75 -2.88
C PRO A 34 -2.25 -20.78 -4.00
N ASP A 35 -2.85 -20.54 -5.18
CA ASP A 35 -2.80 -21.46 -6.32
C ASP A 35 -1.54 -21.31 -7.19
N VAL A 36 -0.70 -20.28 -6.96
CA VAL A 36 0.47 -19.98 -7.81
C VAL A 36 1.65 -20.94 -7.55
N GLY A 37 1.59 -21.75 -6.49
CA GLY A 37 2.66 -22.70 -6.13
C GLY A 37 3.98 -22.02 -5.78
N GLU A 38 4.95 -22.79 -5.31
CA GLU A 38 6.31 -22.28 -5.05
C GLU A 38 6.98 -21.88 -6.36
N ASN A 39 7.42 -20.61 -6.46
CA ASN A 39 8.09 -20.09 -7.65
C ASN A 39 9.26 -19.19 -7.23
N ALA A 40 10.46 -19.76 -7.27
CA ALA A 40 11.69 -19.09 -6.84
C ALA A 40 11.98 -17.76 -7.59
N VAL A 41 11.58 -17.66 -8.86
CA VAL A 41 11.75 -16.42 -9.63
C VAL A 41 10.79 -15.34 -9.13
N ALA A 42 9.52 -15.69 -8.92
CA ALA A 42 8.52 -14.78 -8.38
C ALA A 42 8.87 -14.33 -6.95
N GLU A 43 9.36 -15.24 -6.11
CA GLU A 43 9.85 -14.92 -4.76
C GLU A 43 11.02 -13.93 -4.81
N SER A 44 11.99 -14.17 -5.70
CA SER A 44 13.14 -13.28 -5.87
C SER A 44 12.73 -11.90 -6.39
N ILE A 45 11.75 -11.83 -7.30
CA ILE A 45 11.19 -10.56 -7.79
C ILE A 45 10.50 -9.82 -6.64
N MET A 46 9.68 -10.51 -5.84
CA MET A 46 9.02 -9.93 -4.67
C MET A 46 10.04 -9.41 -3.65
N GLN A 47 11.10 -10.17 -3.40
CA GLN A 47 12.20 -9.74 -2.54
C GLN A 47 12.90 -8.49 -3.08
N GLY A 48 13.10 -8.38 -4.40
CA GLY A 48 13.61 -7.15 -5.02
C GLY A 48 12.66 -5.97 -4.88
N MET A 49 11.36 -6.17 -5.07
CA MET A 49 10.33 -5.15 -4.91
C MET A 49 10.20 -4.66 -3.46
N SER A 50 10.55 -5.49 -2.48
CA SER A 50 10.49 -5.14 -1.07
C SER A 50 11.25 -3.85 -0.74
N LEU A 51 12.39 -3.61 -1.40
CA LEU A 51 13.21 -2.42 -1.16
C LEU A 51 12.47 -1.14 -1.56
N MET A 52 11.68 -1.18 -2.63
CA MET A 52 10.85 -0.05 -3.04
C MET A 52 9.72 0.21 -2.06
N VAL A 53 9.11 -0.85 -1.52
CA VAL A 53 8.06 -0.73 -0.49
C VAL A 53 8.63 -0.18 0.82
N LEU A 54 9.81 -0.65 1.24
CA LEU A 54 10.52 -0.13 2.41
C LEU A 54 10.98 1.33 2.21
N ALA A 55 11.41 1.70 1.01
CA ALA A 55 11.70 3.09 0.68
C ALA A 55 10.43 3.96 0.79
N MET A 56 9.30 3.47 0.29
CA MET A 56 8.01 4.16 0.43
C MET A 56 7.57 4.28 1.88
N SER A 57 7.84 3.26 2.72
CA SER A 57 7.64 3.35 4.16
C SER A 57 8.40 4.52 4.77
N TYR A 58 9.70 4.61 4.48
CA TYR A 58 10.54 5.70 4.99
C TYR A 58 10.08 7.08 4.48
N ILE A 59 9.75 7.20 3.18
CA ILE A 59 9.21 8.43 2.58
C ILE A 59 7.92 8.83 3.29
N SER A 60 7.01 7.88 3.50
CA SER A 60 5.73 8.13 4.18
C SER A 60 5.95 8.60 5.61
N TRP A 61 6.93 8.02 6.31
CA TRP A 61 7.28 8.41 7.68
C TRP A 61 7.81 9.83 7.76
N GLN A 62 8.67 10.21 6.82
CA GLN A 62 9.33 11.52 6.80
C GLN A 62 8.51 12.61 6.13
N MET A 63 7.50 12.25 5.33
CA MET A 63 6.72 13.22 4.57
C MET A 63 6.14 14.37 5.41
N PRO A 64 5.60 14.14 6.63
CA PRO A 64 5.14 15.23 7.47
C PRO A 64 6.23 16.25 7.83
N ASN A 65 7.50 15.82 7.92
CA ASN A 65 8.63 16.69 8.21
C ASN A 65 9.11 17.42 6.94
N TRP A 66 9.11 16.74 5.79
CA TRP A 66 9.57 17.30 4.51
C TRP A 66 8.56 18.24 3.87
N ALA A 67 7.26 17.90 3.94
CA ALA A 67 6.20 18.68 3.33
C ALA A 67 5.85 19.94 4.12
N ALA A 68 6.07 19.92 5.44
CA ALA A 68 5.79 21.03 6.37
C ALA A 68 4.41 21.68 6.09
N ASP A 69 4.40 22.93 5.64
CA ASP A 69 3.17 23.69 5.37
C ASP A 69 2.36 23.13 4.19
N ASN A 70 3.00 22.41 3.27
CA ASN A 70 2.36 21.81 2.09
C ASN A 70 1.77 20.41 2.35
N ILE A 71 1.75 19.94 3.60
CA ILE A 71 1.33 18.58 3.94
C ILE A 71 -0.09 18.25 3.45
N LYS A 72 -1.01 19.22 3.40
CA LYS A 72 -2.38 19.02 2.88
C LYS A 72 -2.37 18.67 1.39
N THR A 73 -1.60 19.40 0.59
CA THR A 73 -1.42 19.15 -0.86
C THR A 73 -0.80 17.78 -1.10
N VAL A 74 0.25 17.44 -0.35
CA VAL A 74 0.90 16.13 -0.43
C VAL A 74 -0.07 15.02 0.00
N GLY A 75 -0.86 15.20 1.05
CA GLY A 75 -1.88 14.24 1.45
C GLY A 75 -2.93 13.99 0.35
N MET A 76 -3.34 15.03 -0.39
CA MET A 76 -4.25 14.87 -1.53
C MET A 76 -3.61 14.07 -2.66
N PHE A 77 -2.31 14.27 -2.93
CA PHE A 77 -1.56 13.44 -3.86
C PHE A 77 -1.59 11.96 -3.44
N PHE A 78 -1.32 11.65 -2.17
CA PHE A 78 -1.40 10.26 -1.68
C PHE A 78 -2.83 9.68 -1.78
N ALA A 79 -3.87 10.48 -1.54
CA ALA A 79 -5.25 10.03 -1.75
C ALA A 79 -5.50 9.60 -3.20
N ILE A 80 -5.06 10.41 -4.17
CA ILE A 80 -5.20 10.11 -5.62
C ILE A 80 -4.41 8.86 -5.98
N VAL A 81 -3.19 8.74 -5.45
CA VAL A 81 -2.33 7.58 -5.68
C VAL A 81 -3.00 6.28 -5.21
N HIS A 82 -3.58 6.26 -4.00
CA HIS A 82 -4.32 5.09 -3.53
C HIS A 82 -5.55 4.77 -4.40
N VAL A 83 -6.28 5.79 -4.88
CA VAL A 83 -7.39 5.57 -5.83
C VAL A 83 -6.89 4.90 -7.11
N ALA A 84 -5.75 5.32 -7.65
CA ALA A 84 -5.16 4.69 -8.83
C ALA A 84 -4.80 3.22 -8.57
N TRP A 85 -4.26 2.91 -7.40
CA TRP A 85 -3.97 1.52 -6.99
C TRP A 85 -5.24 0.68 -6.89
N ILE A 86 -6.31 1.20 -6.28
CA ILE A 86 -7.60 0.49 -6.21
C ILE A 86 -8.13 0.16 -7.61
N VAL A 87 -8.09 1.11 -8.54
CA VAL A 87 -8.53 0.90 -9.93
C VAL A 87 -7.69 -0.18 -10.62
N LEU A 88 -6.36 -0.16 -10.43
CA LEU A 88 -5.47 -1.17 -10.98
C LEU A 88 -5.76 -2.56 -10.42
N THR A 89 -5.95 -2.69 -9.11
CA THR A 89 -6.24 -3.99 -8.47
C THR A 89 -7.59 -4.54 -8.92
N ILE A 90 -8.61 -3.68 -9.07
CA ILE A 90 -9.91 -4.09 -9.64
C ILE A 90 -9.71 -4.62 -11.06
N PHE A 91 -8.94 -3.91 -11.90
CA PHE A 91 -8.65 -4.38 -13.26
C PHE A 91 -7.97 -5.76 -13.25
N GLN A 92 -6.95 -5.96 -12.40
CA GLN A 92 -6.24 -7.24 -12.27
C GLN A 92 -7.14 -8.38 -11.77
N MET A 93 -8.14 -8.08 -10.93
CA MET A 93 -9.15 -9.06 -10.54
C MET A 93 -10.06 -9.41 -11.71
N THR A 94 -10.53 -8.41 -12.47
CA THR A 94 -11.43 -8.66 -13.62
C THR A 94 -10.74 -9.38 -14.78
N SER A 95 -9.42 -9.27 -14.91
CA SER A 95 -8.63 -9.99 -15.92
C SER A 95 -8.24 -11.40 -15.49
N GLY A 96 -8.57 -11.81 -14.26
CA GLY A 96 -8.21 -13.12 -13.70
C GLY A 96 -6.76 -13.24 -13.24
N ALA A 97 -6.01 -12.13 -13.18
CA ALA A 97 -4.64 -12.11 -12.66
C ALA A 97 -4.60 -12.24 -11.13
N PHE A 98 -5.64 -11.76 -10.45
CA PHE A 98 -5.80 -11.87 -9.01
C PHE A 98 -7.16 -12.49 -8.63
N PRO A 99 -7.23 -13.31 -7.57
CA PRO A 99 -8.51 -13.81 -7.05
C PRO A 99 -9.42 -12.65 -6.63
N SER A 100 -10.73 -12.73 -6.92
CA SER A 100 -11.72 -11.73 -6.51
C SER A 100 -12.44 -12.11 -5.20
N ASP A 101 -11.82 -12.95 -4.38
CA ASP A 101 -12.38 -13.43 -3.13
C ASP A 101 -12.37 -12.35 -2.03
N THR A 102 -13.04 -12.65 -0.92
CA THR A 102 -13.12 -11.73 0.23
C THR A 102 -11.74 -11.45 0.83
N ALA A 103 -10.83 -12.42 0.81
CA ALA A 103 -9.49 -12.24 1.36
C ALA A 103 -8.71 -11.18 0.58
N ASN A 104 -8.78 -11.21 -0.76
CA ASN A 104 -8.10 -10.23 -1.60
C ASN A 104 -8.82 -8.87 -1.61
N LEU A 105 -10.17 -8.86 -1.61
CA LEU A 105 -10.94 -7.62 -1.50
C LEU A 105 -10.67 -6.87 -0.19
N VAL A 106 -10.57 -7.57 0.93
CA VAL A 106 -10.37 -6.95 2.25
C VAL A 106 -8.88 -6.75 2.57
N GLY A 107 -8.04 -7.73 2.26
CA GLY A 107 -6.62 -7.72 2.62
C GLY A 107 -5.73 -6.89 1.69
N ASN A 108 -6.06 -6.81 0.41
CA ASN A 108 -5.27 -6.09 -0.60
C ASN A 108 -5.87 -4.71 -0.87
N ILE A 109 -7.15 -4.65 -1.29
CA ILE A 109 -7.82 -3.38 -1.62
C ILE A 109 -8.22 -2.58 -0.36
N GLY A 110 -8.59 -3.26 0.72
CA GLY A 110 -9.09 -2.63 1.95
C GLY A 110 -8.18 -1.53 2.52
N PRO A 111 -6.88 -1.79 2.73
CA PRO A 111 -5.94 -0.76 3.18
C PRO A 111 -5.90 0.48 2.28
N ASP A 112 -5.88 0.30 0.96
CA ASP A 112 -5.85 1.42 0.00
C ASP A 112 -7.13 2.26 0.07
N VAL A 113 -8.30 1.62 0.19
CA VAL A 113 -9.59 2.32 0.34
C VAL A 113 -9.60 3.15 1.61
N VAL A 114 -9.18 2.56 2.74
CA VAL A 114 -9.14 3.25 4.03
C VAL A 114 -8.15 4.42 3.97
N LEU A 115 -6.95 4.21 3.44
CA LEU A 115 -5.96 5.27 3.30
C LEU A 115 -6.43 6.38 2.37
N ALA A 116 -7.00 6.06 1.21
CA ALA A 116 -7.54 7.05 0.28
C ALA A 116 -8.55 7.97 0.96
N ILE A 117 -9.52 7.39 1.69
CA ILE A 117 -10.54 8.14 2.43
C ILE A 117 -9.88 9.01 3.51
N LEU A 118 -8.96 8.45 4.29
CA LEU A 118 -8.30 9.16 5.37
C LEU A 118 -7.45 10.32 4.86
N PHE A 119 -6.65 10.11 3.82
CA PHE A 119 -5.85 11.18 3.20
C PHE A 119 -6.74 12.26 2.60
N PHE A 120 -7.76 11.89 1.82
CA PHE A 120 -8.69 12.85 1.23
C PHE A 120 -9.38 13.69 2.31
N TRP A 121 -9.94 13.04 3.33
CA TRP A 121 -10.68 13.73 4.37
C TRP A 121 -9.76 14.61 5.22
N LYS A 122 -8.59 14.09 5.63
CA LYS A 122 -7.66 14.85 6.47
C LYS A 122 -6.92 15.95 5.72
N SER A 123 -6.78 15.87 4.39
CA SER A 123 -6.30 16.97 3.56
C SER A 123 -7.32 18.08 3.35
N ARG A 124 -8.62 17.79 3.52
CA ARG A 124 -9.71 18.77 3.37
C ARG A 124 -10.27 19.32 4.68
N ALA A 125 -9.98 18.69 5.81
CA ALA A 125 -10.33 19.23 7.12
C ALA A 125 -9.63 20.59 7.33
N ASP A 126 -10.42 21.61 7.66
CA ASP A 126 -10.13 23.05 7.63
C ASP A 126 -10.04 23.67 6.21
N ALA A 127 -11.15 23.54 5.47
CA ALA A 127 -11.61 24.46 4.44
C ALA A 127 -13.03 24.95 4.81
#